data_AF-A0A9W6PH15-F1
#
_entry.id   AF-A0A9W6PH15-F1
#
_cell.length_a   1.000
_cell.length_b   1.000
_cell.length_c   1.000
_cell.angle_alpha   90.00
_cell.angle_beta   90.00
_cell.angle_gamma   90.00
#
_symmetry.space_group_name_H-M   'P 1'
#
loop_
_entity.id
_entity.type
_entity.pdbx_description
1 polymer ?
#
loop_
_entity_poly.entity_id
_entity_poly.type
_entity_poly.pdbx_seq_one_letter_code
_entity_poly.pdbx_strand_id
1 'polypeptide(L)'
;MTDELLNHPGAPTGDVRPTASYTLRVNGVERPVTDAWIGESLLYVLRERLGLAGAKDGCEQGECGACSVQVDGQLVNGCLVPAALAADSEIGTVEGLSGAGGASDVQQALADSGAVQCGYCTPGLAMAVHDLLQRNHRPGEVEARQALCGNLCRCTGYRGALAAVQAVADAREAALEAELDAAAQAAAAGPAAAPPAAAPPQPDHGAELPLYADSELWHEADQLIPAQPQGETPRTGGYAYPPTPPHGTPVPADWQPAPAPAATDPFGTTTYQDAGPYDGTVYATDGYGTDGYGTPYPGYDATPAHGIRLPEDENA
;
A
#
# COMPACT_ATOMS: atom_id res chain seq x y z
N MET A 1 -33.33 -20.17 46.83
CA MET A 1 -33.39 -20.94 45.58
C MET A 1 -32.58 -20.23 44.48
N THR A 2 -31.32 -19.84 44.75
CA THR A 2 -30.49 -19.12 43.77
C THR A 2 -29.01 -19.27 44.09
N ASP A 3 -28.50 -20.50 44.16
CA ASP A 3 -27.04 -20.72 44.22
C ASP A 3 -26.61 -22.12 43.75
N GLU A 4 -27.38 -22.74 42.86
CA GLU A 4 -27.12 -24.12 42.39
C GLU A 4 -27.04 -24.27 40.87
N LEU A 5 -27.11 -23.17 40.12
CA LEU A 5 -27.00 -23.17 38.65
C LEU A 5 -25.66 -22.65 38.11
N LEU A 6 -24.73 -22.22 38.99
CA LEU A 6 -23.43 -21.69 38.58
C LEU A 6 -22.25 -22.65 38.78
N ASN A 7 -22.48 -23.84 39.34
CA ASN A 7 -21.40 -24.79 39.57
C ASN A 7 -21.66 -26.09 38.80
N HIS A 8 -21.43 -26.05 37.48
CA HIS A 8 -21.35 -27.26 36.67
C HIS A 8 -19.99 -27.94 36.90
N PRO A 9 -19.95 -29.12 37.55
CA PRO A 9 -18.72 -29.88 37.70
C PRO A 9 -18.44 -30.58 36.37
N GLY A 10 -17.62 -29.95 35.52
CA GLY A 10 -17.27 -30.50 34.21
C GLY A 10 -16.73 -29.51 33.18
N ALA A 11 -16.61 -28.21 33.49
CA ALA A 11 -15.95 -27.28 32.56
C ALA A 11 -14.48 -27.71 32.36
N PRO A 12 -14.04 -27.98 31.10
CA PRO A 12 -12.66 -28.36 30.84
C PRO A 12 -11.72 -27.24 31.35
N THR A 13 -10.74 -27.63 32.17
CA THR A 13 -9.80 -26.75 32.88
C THR A 13 -8.67 -26.20 31.99
N GLY A 14 -8.95 -26.00 30.70
CA GLY A 14 -8.05 -25.35 29.76
C GLY A 14 -8.81 -24.35 28.93
N ASP A 15 -8.24 -23.17 28.70
CA ASP A 15 -8.72 -22.22 27.71
C ASP A 15 -8.50 -22.84 26.31
N VAL A 16 -9.39 -23.77 25.92
CA VAL A 16 -9.34 -24.47 24.62
C VAL A 16 -9.86 -23.51 23.56
N ARG A 17 -9.06 -22.50 23.24
CA ARG A 17 -9.31 -21.63 22.11
C ARG A 17 -8.99 -22.42 20.83
N PRO A 18 -9.95 -22.58 19.90
CA PRO A 18 -9.66 -23.24 18.63
C PRO A 18 -8.60 -22.45 17.88
N THR A 19 -7.56 -23.15 17.41
CA THR A 19 -6.47 -22.57 16.63
C THR A 19 -6.52 -23.02 15.18
N ALA A 20 -5.92 -22.23 14.30
CA ALA A 20 -5.72 -22.53 12.90
C ALA A 20 -4.30 -22.11 12.46
N SER A 21 -3.82 -22.75 11.40
CA SER A 21 -2.60 -22.33 10.70
C SER A 21 -2.95 -22.01 9.25
N TYR A 22 -2.48 -20.88 8.76
CA TYR A 22 -2.78 -20.35 7.43
C TYR A 22 -1.60 -19.50 6.93
N THR A 23 -1.65 -19.06 5.67
CA THR A 23 -0.66 -18.13 5.13
C THR A 23 -1.38 -16.83 4.77
N LEU A 24 -0.77 -15.69 5.06
CA LEU A 24 -1.24 -14.38 4.63
C LEU A 24 -0.29 -13.83 3.56
N ARG A 25 -0.83 -13.32 2.46
CA ARG A 25 -0.04 -12.56 1.48
C ARG A 25 -0.06 -11.09 1.86
N VAL A 26 1.05 -10.59 2.41
CA VAL A 26 1.15 -9.22 2.95
C VAL A 26 2.26 -8.46 2.23
N ASN A 27 1.89 -7.35 1.57
CA ASN A 27 2.76 -6.53 0.74
C ASN A 27 3.50 -7.38 -0.32
N GLY A 28 2.76 -8.26 -1.01
CA GLY A 28 3.30 -9.19 -2.00
C GLY A 28 4.15 -10.35 -1.44
N VAL A 29 4.26 -10.52 -0.12
CA VAL A 29 5.07 -11.57 0.52
C VAL A 29 4.19 -12.55 1.28
N GLU A 30 4.34 -13.85 0.99
CA GLU A 30 3.71 -14.95 1.73
C GLU A 30 4.27 -15.07 3.15
N ARG A 31 3.39 -15.05 4.15
CA ARG A 31 3.74 -15.07 5.57
C ARG A 31 2.95 -16.16 6.29
N PRO A 32 3.59 -17.28 6.70
CA PRO A 32 2.90 -18.32 7.43
C PRO A 32 2.56 -17.85 8.85
N VAL A 33 1.36 -18.18 9.30
CA VAL A 33 0.85 -17.94 10.65
C VAL A 33 0.47 -19.29 11.23
N THR A 34 1.15 -19.72 12.28
CA THR A 34 0.97 -21.04 12.90
C THR A 34 0.28 -20.93 14.25
N ASP A 35 -0.61 -21.87 14.55
CA ASP A 35 -1.30 -21.99 15.84
C ASP A 35 -1.92 -20.68 16.32
N ALA A 36 -2.57 -19.95 15.40
CA ALA A 36 -3.28 -18.71 15.71
C ALA A 36 -4.66 -19.00 16.25
N TRP A 37 -5.05 -18.32 17.33
CA TRP A 37 -6.45 -18.36 17.76
C TRP A 37 -7.32 -17.77 16.64
N ILE A 38 -8.39 -18.47 16.27
CA ILE A 38 -9.26 -18.05 15.15
C ILE A 38 -9.92 -16.68 15.37
N GLY A 39 -9.99 -16.21 16.61
CA GLY A 39 -10.54 -14.90 16.98
C GLY A 39 -9.53 -13.75 16.93
N GLU A 40 -8.28 -14.01 16.56
CA GLU A 40 -7.28 -12.95 16.40
C GLU A 40 -7.65 -12.05 15.22
N SER A 41 -7.66 -10.74 15.46
CA SER A 41 -7.85 -9.76 14.40
C SER A 41 -6.64 -9.71 13.47
N LEU A 42 -6.86 -9.25 12.24
CA LEU A 42 -5.81 -9.02 11.26
C LEU A 42 -4.77 -8.03 11.82
N LEU A 43 -5.23 -7.00 12.53
CA LEU A 43 -4.35 -6.08 13.26
C LEU A 43 -3.41 -6.82 14.23
N TYR A 44 -3.95 -7.69 15.07
CA TYR A 44 -3.17 -8.44 16.05
C TYR A 44 -2.13 -9.32 15.36
N VAL A 45 -2.54 -10.08 14.33
CA VAL A 45 -1.63 -10.98 13.60
C VAL A 45 -0.52 -10.21 12.90
N LEU A 46 -0.85 -9.12 12.19
CA LEU A 46 0.15 -8.29 11.51
C LEU A 46 1.21 -7.77 12.49
N ARG A 47 0.76 -7.24 13.63
CA ARG A 47 1.66 -6.60 14.60
C ARG A 47 2.44 -7.60 15.43
N GLU A 48 1.72 -8.49 16.11
CA GLU A 48 2.25 -9.27 17.23
C GLU A 48 2.81 -10.62 16.76
N ARG A 49 2.34 -11.16 15.62
CA ARG A 49 2.88 -12.38 15.02
C ARG A 49 3.87 -12.11 13.90
N LEU A 50 3.57 -11.14 13.03
CA LEU A 50 4.36 -10.88 11.82
C LEU A 50 5.34 -9.71 11.96
N GLY A 51 5.27 -8.95 13.07
CA GLY A 51 6.17 -7.83 13.35
C GLY A 51 5.93 -6.57 12.51
N LEU A 52 4.83 -6.52 11.76
CA LEU A 52 4.41 -5.36 10.95
C LEU A 52 3.64 -4.38 11.84
N ALA A 53 4.41 -3.60 12.60
CA ALA A 53 3.89 -2.74 13.64
C ALA A 53 3.33 -1.39 13.14
N GLY A 54 3.29 -1.16 11.82
CA GLY A 54 2.80 0.07 11.20
C GLY A 54 1.36 0.38 11.53
N ALA A 55 0.45 -0.57 11.28
CA ALA A 55 -0.94 -0.49 11.75
C ALA A 55 -0.98 -0.44 13.29
N LYS A 56 -1.83 0.42 13.85
CA LYS A 56 -1.88 0.70 15.28
C LYS A 56 -3.17 0.25 15.93
N ASP A 57 -3.04 -0.28 17.14
CA ASP A 57 -4.17 -0.47 18.01
C ASP A 57 -4.49 0.82 18.77
N GLY A 58 -5.54 1.53 18.35
CA GLY A 58 -6.01 2.74 19.04
C GLY A 58 -7.34 2.57 19.79
N CYS A 59 -8.18 1.62 19.38
CA CYS A 59 -9.54 1.49 19.92
C CYS A 59 -10.17 0.09 19.82
N GLU A 60 -9.63 -0.79 18.98
CA GLU A 60 -10.17 -2.14 18.68
C GLU A 60 -11.65 -2.25 18.29
N GLN A 61 -12.32 -1.14 17.96
CA GLN A 61 -13.76 -1.12 17.68
C GLN A 61 -14.12 -0.44 16.35
N GLY A 62 -13.15 -0.19 15.48
CA GLY A 62 -13.36 0.35 14.13
C GLY A 62 -13.43 1.87 14.02
N GLU A 63 -13.38 2.61 15.12
CA GLU A 63 -13.66 4.06 15.10
C GLU A 63 -12.46 4.93 14.67
N CYS A 64 -11.25 4.63 15.17
CA CYS A 64 -10.13 5.57 15.03
C CYS A 64 -9.37 5.51 13.70
N GLY A 65 -9.52 4.44 12.91
CA GLY A 65 -8.78 4.23 11.64
C GLY A 65 -7.27 4.00 11.77
N ALA A 66 -6.67 4.07 12.96
CA ALA A 66 -5.23 3.90 13.11
C ALA A 66 -4.72 2.49 12.71
N CYS A 67 -5.63 1.52 12.65
CA CYS A 67 -5.42 0.15 12.19
C CYS A 67 -5.71 -0.07 10.70
N SER A 68 -5.94 1.00 9.92
CA SER A 68 -6.31 0.88 8.52
C SER A 68 -5.23 0.16 7.71
N VAL A 69 -5.69 -0.83 6.94
CA VAL A 69 -4.94 -1.64 5.97
C VAL A 69 -5.81 -1.83 4.73
N GLN A 70 -5.25 -2.30 3.63
CA GLN A 70 -6.02 -2.73 2.46
C GLN A 70 -6.16 -4.25 2.48
N VAL A 71 -7.35 -4.75 2.16
CA VAL A 71 -7.63 -6.16 1.86
C VAL A 71 -8.26 -6.20 0.47
N ASP A 72 -7.60 -6.87 -0.47
CA ASP A 72 -8.00 -6.93 -1.89
C ASP A 72 -8.27 -5.53 -2.50
N GLY A 73 -7.40 -4.58 -2.15
CA GLY A 73 -7.47 -3.20 -2.59
C GLY A 73 -8.55 -2.35 -1.93
N GLN A 74 -9.29 -2.87 -0.95
CA GLN A 74 -10.27 -2.11 -0.17
C GLN A 74 -9.70 -1.70 1.19
N LEU A 75 -9.80 -0.42 1.52
CA LEU A 75 -9.42 0.10 2.84
C LEU A 75 -10.38 -0.42 3.93
N VAL A 76 -9.84 -1.08 4.95
CA VAL A 76 -10.60 -1.66 6.06
C VAL A 76 -9.93 -1.40 7.40
N ASN A 77 -10.72 -1.47 8.49
CA ASN A 77 -10.18 -1.48 9.84
C ASN A 77 -9.65 -2.88 10.19
N GLY A 78 -8.33 -3.06 10.23
CA GLY A 78 -7.72 -4.37 10.51
C GLY A 78 -8.12 -4.97 11.86
N CYS A 79 -8.54 -4.16 12.82
CA CYS A 79 -9.04 -4.66 14.11
C CYS A 79 -10.39 -5.38 14.02
N LEU A 80 -11.17 -5.14 12.96
CA LEU A 80 -12.50 -5.75 12.77
C LEU A 80 -12.48 -6.91 11.77
N VAL A 81 -11.33 -7.24 11.19
CA VAL A 81 -11.18 -8.34 10.24
C VAL A 81 -10.59 -9.54 10.98
N PRO A 82 -11.26 -10.71 11.05
CA PRO A 82 -10.63 -11.93 11.54
C PRO A 82 -9.50 -12.37 10.61
N ALA A 83 -8.29 -12.54 11.14
CA ALA A 83 -7.10 -12.81 10.31
C ALA A 83 -7.22 -14.12 9.51
N ALA A 84 -7.83 -15.14 10.12
CA ALA A 84 -8.03 -16.44 9.48
C ALA A 84 -8.91 -16.37 8.21
N LEU A 85 -9.77 -15.35 8.09
CA LEU A 85 -10.62 -15.14 6.91
C LEU A 85 -9.90 -14.38 5.78
N ALA A 86 -8.73 -13.80 6.05
CA ALA A 86 -7.93 -13.06 5.06
C ALA A 86 -6.83 -13.93 4.40
N ALA A 87 -6.84 -15.25 4.62
CA ALA A 87 -5.83 -16.18 4.12
C ALA A 87 -5.67 -16.18 2.59
N ASP A 88 -6.77 -15.94 1.86
CA ASP A 88 -6.78 -15.93 0.40
C ASP A 88 -6.70 -14.52 -0.22
N SER A 89 -6.52 -13.48 0.60
CA SER A 89 -6.55 -12.07 0.17
C SER A 89 -5.15 -11.47 0.01
N GLU A 90 -5.04 -10.41 -0.80
CA GLU A 90 -3.88 -9.52 -0.76
C GLU A 90 -4.04 -8.47 0.35
N ILE A 91 -3.07 -8.41 1.26
CA ILE A 91 -3.07 -7.42 2.34
C ILE A 91 -2.00 -6.36 2.07
N GLY A 92 -2.43 -5.11 1.95
CA GLY A 92 -1.56 -3.94 1.87
C GLY A 92 -1.46 -3.21 3.20
N THR A 93 -0.26 -2.94 3.68
CA THR A 93 0.00 -2.17 4.91
C THR A 93 0.84 -0.93 4.61
N VAL A 94 0.98 -0.03 5.60
CA VAL A 94 1.78 1.20 5.42
C VAL A 94 3.23 0.91 5.05
N GLU A 95 3.79 -0.21 5.52
CA GLU A 95 5.13 -0.68 5.21
C GLU A 95 5.30 -1.02 3.72
N GLY A 96 4.19 -1.42 3.07
CA GLY A 96 4.16 -1.73 1.64
C GLY A 96 4.00 -0.50 0.74
N LEU A 97 3.71 0.68 1.28
CA LEU A 97 3.58 1.90 0.48
C LEU A 97 4.93 2.39 -0.05
N SER A 98 6.01 2.16 0.70
CA SER A 98 7.34 2.62 0.31
C SER A 98 7.82 1.91 -0.96
N GLY A 99 8.30 2.69 -1.94
CA GLY A 99 8.82 2.17 -3.21
C GLY A 99 10.26 1.66 -3.10
N ALA A 100 10.86 1.31 -4.24
CA ALA A 100 12.20 0.72 -4.36
C ALA A 100 13.39 1.62 -3.94
N GLY A 101 13.17 2.64 -3.09
CA GLY A 101 14.23 3.54 -2.64
C GLY A 101 13.84 4.62 -1.62
N GLY A 102 12.63 4.60 -1.06
CA GLY A 102 12.22 5.64 -0.11
C GLY A 102 10.73 5.70 0.19
N ALA A 103 10.34 6.76 0.90
CA ALA A 103 8.95 7.07 1.19
C ALA A 103 8.12 7.18 -0.10
N SER A 104 6.86 6.75 -0.05
CA SER A 104 5.92 7.04 -1.12
C SER A 104 5.64 8.53 -1.24
N ASP A 105 5.07 8.95 -2.37
CA ASP A 105 4.57 10.32 -2.57
C ASP A 105 3.60 10.75 -1.45
N VAL A 106 2.69 9.87 -1.04
CA VAL A 106 1.77 10.09 0.08
C VAL A 106 2.50 10.23 1.42
N GLN A 107 3.45 9.33 1.71
CA GLN A 107 4.23 9.38 2.95
C GLN A 107 5.05 10.68 3.03
N GLN A 108 5.68 11.06 1.92
CA GLN A 108 6.47 12.28 1.82
C GLN A 108 5.58 13.53 1.98
N ALA A 109 4.46 13.60 1.27
CA ALA A 109 3.54 14.74 1.37
C ALA A 109 2.96 14.91 2.77
N LEU A 110 2.63 13.82 3.48
CA LEU A 110 2.19 13.90 4.87
C LEU A 110 3.27 14.47 5.80
N ALA A 111 4.53 14.06 5.60
CA ALA A 111 5.66 14.59 6.35
C ALA A 111 5.86 16.09 6.09
N ASP A 112 5.82 16.51 4.83
CA ASP A 112 6.09 17.89 4.41
C ASP A 112 4.95 18.86 4.74
N SER A 113 3.70 18.36 4.83
CA SER A 113 2.51 19.19 5.02
C SER A 113 2.14 19.45 6.49
N GLY A 114 3.01 19.07 7.44
CA GLY A 114 2.71 19.17 8.87
C GLY A 114 1.56 18.25 9.32
N ALA A 115 1.33 17.14 8.60
CA ALA A 115 0.31 16.15 8.96
C ALA A 115 0.78 15.18 10.06
N VAL A 116 2.04 15.31 10.52
CA VAL A 116 2.66 14.45 11.54
C VAL A 116 3.01 15.27 12.78
N GLN A 117 2.46 14.86 13.92
CA GLN A 117 2.86 15.34 15.26
C GLN A 117 3.27 14.14 16.12
N CYS A 118 2.33 13.56 16.89
CA CYS A 118 2.62 12.34 17.67
C CYS A 118 2.87 11.10 16.79
N GLY A 119 2.43 11.13 15.53
CA GLY A 119 2.62 10.06 14.55
C GLY A 119 1.71 8.84 14.71
N TYR A 120 0.87 8.77 15.74
CA TYR A 120 0.10 7.54 16.01
C TYR A 120 -0.93 7.21 14.93
N CYS A 121 -1.68 8.21 14.46
CA CYS A 121 -2.67 8.03 13.39
C CYS A 121 -2.04 8.04 11.98
N THR A 122 -0.78 8.45 11.84
CA THR A 122 -0.14 8.68 10.55
C THR A 122 -0.13 7.43 9.65
N PRO A 123 0.10 6.20 10.15
CA PRO A 123 0.01 4.99 9.34
C PRO A 123 -1.36 4.77 8.69
N GLY A 124 -2.43 4.79 9.49
CA GLY A 124 -3.79 4.62 8.98
C GLY A 124 -4.20 5.74 8.04
N LEU A 125 -3.80 6.98 8.37
CA LEU A 125 -4.05 8.15 7.54
C LEU A 125 -3.33 8.05 6.19
N ALA A 126 -2.09 7.56 6.15
CA ALA A 126 -1.36 7.32 4.91
C ALA A 126 -2.06 6.27 4.03
N MET A 127 -2.55 5.18 4.63
CA MET A 127 -3.35 4.18 3.90
C MET A 127 -4.62 4.79 3.33
N ALA A 128 -5.33 5.64 4.09
CA ALA A 128 -6.55 6.29 3.62
C ALA A 128 -6.32 7.30 2.49
N VAL A 129 -5.27 8.11 2.59
CA VAL A 129 -4.88 9.04 1.51
C VAL A 129 -4.47 8.27 0.26
N HIS A 130 -3.71 7.18 0.43
CA HIS A 130 -3.30 6.32 -0.68
C HIS A 130 -4.52 5.71 -1.39
N ASP A 131 -5.45 5.14 -0.64
CA ASP A 131 -6.68 4.55 -1.16
C ASP A 131 -7.55 5.58 -1.90
N LEU A 132 -7.73 6.78 -1.34
CA LEU A 132 -8.44 7.88 -1.99
C LEU A 132 -7.83 8.19 -3.36
N LEU A 133 -6.50 8.39 -3.41
CA LEU A 133 -5.80 8.83 -4.61
C LEU A 133 -5.61 7.73 -5.67
N GLN A 134 -5.81 6.47 -5.29
CA GLN A 134 -5.95 5.37 -6.25
C GLN A 134 -7.32 5.40 -6.96
N ARG A 135 -8.39 5.74 -6.24
CA ARG A 135 -9.76 5.73 -6.78
C ARG A 135 -10.18 7.04 -7.43
N ASN A 136 -9.66 8.16 -6.93
CA ASN A 136 -9.89 9.49 -7.46
C ASN A 136 -8.56 10.27 -7.47
N HIS A 137 -7.98 10.47 -8.66
CA HIS A 137 -6.70 11.14 -8.80
C HIS A 137 -6.73 12.64 -8.53
N ARG A 138 -7.93 13.25 -8.46
CA ARG A 138 -8.09 14.70 -8.25
C ARG A 138 -9.31 15.01 -7.38
N PRO A 139 -9.30 14.58 -6.11
CA PRO A 139 -10.44 14.77 -5.22
C PRO A 139 -10.60 16.24 -4.85
N GLY A 140 -11.85 16.72 -4.79
CA GLY A 140 -12.18 18.01 -4.18
C GLY A 140 -12.02 17.97 -2.66
N GLU A 141 -12.05 19.14 -2.00
CA GLU A 141 -11.89 19.22 -0.54
C GLU A 141 -12.92 18.38 0.22
N VAL A 142 -14.19 18.41 -0.19
CA VAL A 142 -15.27 17.65 0.46
C VAL A 142 -15.03 16.15 0.32
N GLU A 143 -14.62 15.69 -0.86
CA GLU A 143 -14.33 14.27 -1.11
C GLU A 143 -13.14 13.80 -0.28
N ALA A 144 -12.08 14.62 -0.19
CA ALA A 144 -10.92 14.34 0.65
C ALA A 144 -11.32 14.25 2.13
N ARG A 145 -12.10 15.22 2.64
CA ARG A 145 -12.60 15.18 4.03
C ARG A 145 -13.43 13.93 4.31
N GLN A 146 -14.30 13.56 3.39
CA GLN A 146 -15.14 12.37 3.54
C GLN A 146 -14.31 11.10 3.52
N ALA A 147 -13.32 10.97 2.63
CA ALA A 147 -12.46 9.80 2.58
C ALA A 147 -11.59 9.63 3.84
N LEU A 148 -11.21 10.74 4.48
CA LEU A 148 -10.40 10.72 5.70
C LEU A 148 -11.22 10.67 7.00
N CYS A 149 -12.55 10.70 6.95
CA CYS A 149 -13.39 10.81 8.14
C CYS A 149 -13.26 9.60 9.09
N GLY A 150 -12.93 8.43 8.56
CA GLY A 150 -12.67 7.22 9.34
C GLY A 150 -11.29 7.17 10.01
N ASN A 151 -10.46 8.21 9.89
CA ASN A 151 -9.13 8.29 10.48
C ASN A 151 -9.04 9.45 11.48
N LEU A 152 -9.18 9.14 12.76
CA LEU A 152 -9.20 10.15 13.81
C LEU A 152 -7.78 10.62 14.16
N CYS A 153 -7.59 11.94 14.13
CA CYS A 153 -6.37 12.60 14.57
C CYS A 153 -6.67 13.60 15.69
N ARG A 154 -6.03 13.42 16.83
CA ARG A 154 -6.20 14.32 17.98
C ARG A 154 -5.27 15.55 17.96
N CYS A 155 -4.21 15.52 17.15
CA CYS A 155 -3.11 16.48 17.24
C CYS A 155 -3.16 17.58 16.17
N THR A 156 -3.46 17.24 14.91
CA THR A 156 -3.17 18.14 13.76
C THR A 156 -4.35 18.98 13.30
N GLY A 157 -5.59 18.60 13.65
CA GLY A 157 -6.78 19.25 13.11
C GLY A 157 -6.97 19.07 11.60
N TYR A 158 -6.36 18.03 11.01
CA TYR A 158 -6.54 17.55 9.62
C TYR A 158 -6.09 18.47 8.48
N ARG A 159 -5.82 19.75 8.72
CA ARG A 159 -5.42 20.70 7.64
C ARG A 159 -4.19 20.22 6.87
N GLY A 160 -3.17 19.73 7.59
CA GLY A 160 -1.97 19.19 6.95
C GLY A 160 -2.23 17.93 6.13
N ALA A 161 -3.16 17.08 6.56
CA ALA A 161 -3.54 15.88 5.81
C ALA A 161 -4.26 16.23 4.50
N LEU A 162 -5.17 17.21 4.54
CA LEU A 162 -5.86 17.71 3.35
C LEU A 162 -4.88 18.40 2.38
N ALA A 163 -3.91 19.16 2.91
CA ALA A 163 -2.85 19.74 2.10
C ALA A 163 -1.98 18.66 1.43
N ALA A 164 -1.66 17.58 2.13
CA ALA A 164 -0.92 16.45 1.57
C ALA A 164 -1.69 15.78 0.42
N VAL A 165 -3.01 15.58 0.55
CA VAL A 165 -3.85 15.04 -0.54
C VAL A 165 -3.72 15.91 -1.80
N GLN A 166 -3.89 17.23 -1.66
CA GLN A 166 -3.79 18.15 -2.79
C GLN A 166 -2.39 18.15 -3.41
N ALA A 167 -1.35 18.18 -2.57
CA ALA A 167 0.03 18.19 -3.04
C ALA A 167 0.37 16.94 -3.86
N VAL A 168 -0.10 15.76 -3.45
CA VAL A 168 0.09 14.51 -4.22
C VAL A 168 -0.71 14.54 -5.52
N ALA A 169 -1.97 15.00 -5.49
CA ALA A 169 -2.79 15.11 -6.70
C ALA A 169 -2.14 16.03 -7.75
N ASP A 170 -1.70 17.22 -7.33
CA ASP A 170 -1.04 18.19 -8.20
C ASP A 170 0.29 17.65 -8.76
N ALA A 171 1.09 16.99 -7.93
CA ALA A 171 2.36 16.40 -8.36
C ALA A 171 2.17 15.26 -9.38
N ARG A 172 1.16 14.40 -9.18
CA ARG A 172 0.83 13.32 -10.12
C ARG A 172 0.30 13.85 -11.44
N GLU A 173 -0.53 14.89 -11.42
CA GLU A 173 -1.02 15.55 -12.64
C GLU A 173 0.14 16.16 -13.43
N ALA A 174 1.01 16.94 -12.78
CA ALA A 174 2.17 17.54 -13.43
C ALA A 174 3.14 16.49 -14.01
N ALA A 175 3.33 15.36 -13.31
CA ALA A 175 4.14 14.25 -13.82
C ALA A 175 3.51 13.62 -15.07
N LEU A 176 2.20 13.38 -15.07
CA LEU A 176 1.47 12.87 -16.22
C LEU A 176 1.56 13.83 -17.42
N GLU A 177 1.36 15.12 -17.20
CA GLU A 177 1.51 16.13 -18.27
C GLU A 177 2.92 16.12 -18.88
N ALA A 178 3.95 16.07 -18.04
CA ALA A 178 5.33 15.99 -18.50
C ALA A 178 5.62 14.70 -19.28
N GLU A 179 5.07 13.56 -18.87
CA GLU A 179 5.18 12.29 -19.58
C GLU A 179 4.49 12.34 -20.95
N LEU A 180 3.30 12.94 -21.03
CA LEU A 180 2.56 13.11 -22.28
C LEU A 180 3.30 14.05 -23.25
N ASP A 181 3.85 15.15 -22.75
CA ASP A 181 4.66 16.08 -23.54
C ASP A 181 5.95 15.42 -24.06
N ALA A 182 6.64 14.65 -23.20
CA ALA A 182 7.83 13.90 -23.60
C ALA A 182 7.51 12.86 -24.67
N ALA A 183 6.39 12.14 -24.53
CA ALA A 183 5.92 11.17 -25.52
C ALA A 183 5.57 11.85 -26.85
N ALA A 184 4.91 13.01 -26.83
CA ALA A 184 4.59 13.78 -28.02
C ALA A 184 5.85 14.30 -28.75
N GLN A 185 6.83 14.79 -28.01
CA GLN A 185 8.12 15.23 -28.56
C GLN A 185 8.90 14.07 -29.18
N ALA A 186 8.93 12.90 -28.52
CA ALA A 186 9.56 11.69 -29.05
C ALA A 186 8.90 11.21 -30.34
N ALA A 187 7.57 11.27 -30.42
CA ALA A 187 6.82 10.94 -31.64
C ALA A 187 7.10 11.95 -32.78
N ALA A 188 7.25 13.24 -32.45
CA ALA A 188 7.55 14.29 -33.42
C ALA A 188 9.00 14.24 -33.96
N ALA A 189 9.95 13.72 -33.17
CA ALA A 189 11.36 13.60 -33.57
C ALA A 189 11.60 12.56 -34.69
N GLY A 190 10.62 11.70 -34.98
CA GLY A 190 10.72 10.62 -35.98
C GLY A 190 11.74 9.53 -35.59
N PRO A 191 11.71 8.35 -36.22
CA PRO A 191 12.76 7.36 -36.01
C PRO A 191 14.10 7.98 -36.44
N ALA A 192 15.12 7.85 -35.58
CA ALA A 192 16.48 8.25 -35.92
C ALA A 192 16.84 7.68 -37.29
N ALA A 193 17.21 8.55 -38.23
CA ALA A 193 17.60 8.13 -39.57
C ALA A 193 18.66 7.03 -39.44
N ALA A 194 18.40 5.87 -40.05
CA ALA A 194 19.38 4.80 -40.12
C ALA A 194 20.70 5.40 -40.62
N PRO A 195 21.85 5.07 -40.00
CA PRO A 195 23.14 5.50 -40.54
C PRO A 195 23.18 5.13 -42.02
N PRO A 196 23.66 6.04 -42.90
CA PRO A 196 23.63 5.80 -44.34
C PRO A 196 24.23 4.43 -44.60
N ALA A 197 23.46 3.57 -45.28
CA ALA A 197 23.92 2.25 -45.65
C ALA A 197 25.29 2.39 -46.32
N ALA A 198 26.30 1.71 -45.77
CA ALA A 198 27.62 1.67 -46.39
C ALA A 198 27.42 1.26 -47.85
N ALA A 199 27.99 2.06 -48.76
CA ALA A 199 27.84 1.85 -50.19
C ALA A 199 28.17 0.39 -50.53
N PRO A 200 27.35 -0.29 -51.37
CA PRO A 200 27.64 -1.66 -51.77
C PRO A 200 29.04 -1.71 -52.39
N PRO A 201 29.86 -2.72 -52.05
CA PRO A 201 31.18 -2.86 -52.65
C PRO A 201 31.01 -2.92 -54.18
N GLN A 202 31.75 -2.08 -54.89
CA GLN A 202 31.76 -2.03 -56.35
C GLN A 202 32.13 -3.44 -56.88
N PRO A 203 31.46 -3.93 -57.93
CA PRO A 203 31.79 -5.23 -58.50
C PRO A 203 33.22 -5.18 -59.03
N ASP A 204 34.06 -6.09 -58.56
CA ASP A 204 35.38 -6.33 -59.11
C ASP A 204 35.22 -6.84 -60.55
N HIS A 205 35.61 -6.01 -61.51
CA HIS A 205 35.76 -6.38 -62.91
C HIS A 205 37.02 -7.25 -63.07
N GLY A 206 37.01 -8.46 -62.52
CA GLY A 206 38.23 -9.25 -62.39
C GLY A 206 38.10 -10.78 -62.41
N ALA A 207 36.91 -11.36 -62.58
CA ALA A 207 36.78 -12.82 -62.64
C ALA A 207 35.87 -13.27 -63.80
N GLU A 208 36.50 -13.85 -64.82
CA GLU A 208 35.82 -14.65 -65.84
C GLU A 208 35.03 -15.79 -65.18
N LEU A 209 33.71 -15.80 -65.35
CA LEU A 209 32.89 -16.96 -65.04
C LEU A 209 32.87 -17.88 -66.28
N PRO A 210 33.20 -19.19 -66.14
CA PRO A 210 33.15 -20.10 -67.27
C PRO A 210 31.70 -20.38 -67.68
N LEU A 211 31.50 -20.44 -69.00
CA LEU A 211 30.24 -20.75 -69.67
C LEU A 211 29.68 -22.12 -69.24
N TYR A 212 28.35 -22.13 -69.08
CA TYR A 212 27.40 -23.24 -69.07
C TYR A 212 27.90 -24.59 -69.62
N ALA A 213 27.70 -25.65 -68.82
CA ALA A 213 27.45 -27.00 -69.31
C ALA A 213 26.43 -27.72 -68.40
N ASP A 214 25.31 -28.07 -69.02
CA ASP A 214 24.51 -29.29 -68.88
C ASP A 214 23.67 -29.56 -67.63
N SER A 215 22.38 -29.30 -67.83
CA SER A 215 21.20 -30.17 -67.67
C SER A 215 21.15 -31.26 -66.58
N GLU A 216 19.98 -31.27 -65.94
CA GLU A 216 19.31 -32.35 -65.20
C GLU A 216 19.53 -32.34 -63.69
N LEU A 217 18.54 -31.80 -62.96
CA LEU A 217 17.95 -32.37 -61.74
C LEU A 217 16.88 -31.40 -61.19
N TRP A 218 15.73 -31.39 -61.86
CA TRP A 218 14.46 -30.95 -61.29
C TRP A 218 13.65 -32.19 -60.91
N HIS A 219 13.92 -32.77 -59.73
CA HIS A 219 13.13 -33.77 -59.01
C HIS A 219 13.77 -33.80 -57.60
N GLU A 220 13.14 -33.63 -56.44
CA GLU A 220 11.77 -33.79 -55.97
C GLU A 220 11.57 -33.00 -54.66
N ALA A 221 10.32 -33.00 -54.20
CA ALA A 221 9.74 -32.31 -53.07
C ALA A 221 10.36 -32.57 -51.68
N ASP A 222 10.28 -31.53 -50.84
CA ASP A 222 9.78 -31.55 -49.46
C ASP A 222 10.48 -32.50 -48.47
N GLN A 223 11.47 -32.00 -47.72
CA GLN A 223 11.81 -32.50 -46.37
C GLN A 223 12.24 -31.38 -45.42
N LEU A 224 11.35 -31.10 -44.48
CA LEU A 224 11.56 -30.75 -43.06
C LEU A 224 13.00 -30.39 -42.64
N ILE A 225 13.22 -29.12 -42.31
CA ILE A 225 14.39 -28.69 -41.53
C ILE A 225 14.11 -28.96 -40.04
N PRO A 226 14.92 -29.79 -39.34
CA PRO A 226 14.73 -30.08 -37.92
C PRO A 226 15.12 -28.90 -37.02
N ALA A 227 14.33 -28.69 -35.97
CA ALA A 227 14.59 -27.72 -34.91
C ALA A 227 15.92 -28.03 -34.18
N GLN A 228 16.75 -27.00 -34.00
CA GLN A 228 17.97 -27.06 -33.19
C GLN A 228 17.61 -26.96 -31.69
N PRO A 229 18.23 -27.76 -30.79
CA PRO A 229 17.99 -27.69 -29.35
C PRO A 229 18.75 -26.51 -28.72
N GLN A 230 18.05 -25.66 -27.95
CA GLN A 230 18.69 -24.68 -27.09
C GLN A 230 19.14 -25.35 -25.80
N GLY A 231 20.46 -25.40 -25.60
CA GLY A 231 21.09 -25.87 -24.37
C GLY A 231 20.90 -24.88 -23.22
N GLU A 232 20.56 -25.42 -22.06
CA GLU A 232 20.46 -24.72 -20.78
C GLU A 232 21.85 -24.34 -20.26
N THR A 233 22.00 -23.09 -19.80
CA THR A 233 23.04 -22.69 -18.85
C THR A 233 22.37 -22.06 -17.63
N PRO A 234 22.69 -22.46 -16.37
CA PRO A 234 22.11 -21.83 -15.19
C PRO A 234 22.74 -20.45 -14.95
N ARG A 235 21.91 -19.40 -14.82
CA ARG A 235 22.36 -18.10 -14.30
C ARG A 235 22.39 -18.14 -12.78
N THR A 236 23.57 -18.36 -12.20
CA THR A 236 23.84 -18.04 -10.80
C THR A 236 24.23 -16.56 -10.69
N GLY A 237 23.33 -15.75 -10.15
CA GLY A 237 23.55 -14.32 -9.87
C GLY A 237 22.79 -13.90 -8.62
N GLY A 238 23.11 -14.51 -7.48
CA GLY A 238 22.59 -14.09 -6.17
C GLY A 238 23.40 -12.90 -5.66
N TYR A 239 22.72 -11.79 -5.37
CA TYR A 239 23.29 -10.72 -4.55
C TYR A 239 23.25 -11.15 -3.08
N ALA A 240 24.42 -11.27 -2.46
CA ALA A 240 24.54 -11.52 -1.03
C ALA A 240 24.32 -10.21 -0.25
N TYR A 241 23.32 -10.17 0.63
CA TYR A 241 23.22 -9.13 1.64
C TYR A 241 24.30 -9.33 2.70
N PRO A 242 24.96 -8.27 3.20
CA PRO A 242 25.82 -8.40 4.37
C PRO A 242 24.96 -8.78 5.59
N PRO A 243 25.50 -9.56 6.54
CA PRO A 243 24.78 -9.94 7.73
C PRO A 243 24.39 -8.70 8.55
N THR A 244 23.18 -8.73 9.11
CA THR A 244 22.70 -7.73 10.07
C THR A 244 23.65 -7.65 11.28
N PRO A 245 24.11 -6.44 11.67
CA PRO A 245 24.94 -6.31 12.86
C PRO A 245 24.10 -6.59 14.12
N PRO A 246 24.71 -7.20 15.16
CA PRO A 246 24.01 -7.48 16.41
C PRO A 246 23.56 -6.19 17.11
N HIS A 247 22.42 -6.25 17.80
CA HIS A 247 21.88 -5.12 18.58
C HIS A 247 22.95 -4.53 19.53
N GLY A 248 23.19 -3.22 19.43
CA GLY A 248 24.14 -2.49 20.28
C GLY A 248 25.43 -2.03 19.59
N THR A 249 25.61 -2.25 18.28
CA THR A 249 26.71 -1.62 17.53
C THR A 249 26.51 -0.10 17.41
N PRO A 250 27.50 0.73 17.81
CA PRO A 250 27.45 2.17 17.62
C PRO A 250 27.36 2.54 16.14
N VAL A 251 26.51 3.52 15.81
CA VAL A 251 26.37 4.05 14.45
C VAL A 251 27.68 4.75 14.04
N PRO A 252 28.22 4.52 12.82
CA PRO A 252 29.38 5.23 12.30
C PRO A 252 29.22 6.76 12.40
N ALA A 253 30.30 7.47 12.73
CA ALA A 253 30.25 8.91 13.00
C ALA A 253 29.85 9.78 11.79
N ASP A 254 30.02 9.26 10.58
CA ASP A 254 29.60 9.85 9.31
C ASP A 254 28.07 9.75 9.05
N TRP A 255 27.36 8.96 9.85
CA TRP A 255 25.89 8.82 9.83
C TRP A 255 25.20 9.60 10.94
N GLN A 256 25.94 10.42 11.70
CA GLN A 256 25.34 11.33 12.66
C GLN A 256 24.83 12.59 11.93
N PRO A 257 23.55 12.97 12.10
CA PRO A 257 23.05 14.20 11.49
C PRO A 257 23.82 15.40 12.05
N ALA A 258 24.18 16.33 11.16
CA ALA A 258 24.80 17.58 11.58
C ALA A 258 23.85 18.35 12.54
N PRO A 259 24.38 19.00 13.59
CA PRO A 259 23.54 19.77 14.50
C PRO A 259 22.87 20.91 13.73
N ALA A 260 21.56 21.03 13.87
CA ALA A 260 20.79 22.12 13.26
C ALA A 260 21.32 23.47 13.76
N PRO A 261 21.49 24.48 12.88
CA PRO A 261 21.86 25.81 13.32
C PRO A 261 20.76 26.36 14.23
N ALA A 262 21.16 27.10 15.27
CA ALA A 262 20.24 27.75 16.19
C ALA A 262 19.35 28.76 15.42
N ALA A 263 18.16 28.32 15.02
CA ALA A 263 17.16 29.17 14.42
C ALA A 263 16.51 29.99 15.55
N THR A 264 16.67 31.31 15.49
CA THR A 264 15.86 32.25 16.25
C THR A 264 14.42 32.12 15.81
N ASP A 265 13.54 31.84 16.77
CA ASP A 265 12.09 31.78 16.62
C ASP A 265 11.54 32.99 15.83
N PRO A 266 10.90 32.79 14.66
CA PRO A 266 10.28 33.88 13.89
C PRO A 266 8.95 34.37 14.47
N PHE A 267 8.42 33.74 15.54
CA PHE A 267 7.16 34.09 16.17
C PHE A 267 7.37 34.76 17.53
N GLY A 268 8.08 35.89 17.51
CA GLY A 268 8.32 36.74 18.67
C GLY A 268 7.16 36.76 19.69
N THR A 269 7.45 36.22 20.87
CA THR A 269 6.75 36.38 22.15
C THR A 269 5.30 35.91 22.23
N THR A 270 5.09 34.74 22.83
CA THR A 270 4.21 34.63 24.01
C THR A 270 4.79 33.59 24.95
N THR A 271 5.34 34.04 26.08
CA THR A 271 5.69 33.16 27.19
C THR A 271 4.43 32.41 27.63
N TYR A 272 4.53 31.09 27.70
CA TYR A 272 3.53 30.19 28.26
C TYR A 272 3.01 30.74 29.60
N GLN A 273 1.80 31.31 29.60
CA GLN A 273 1.11 31.64 30.84
C GLN A 273 0.39 30.37 31.28
N ASP A 274 0.79 29.90 32.45
CA ASP A 274 0.22 28.79 33.19
C ASP A 274 -1.30 28.95 33.24
N ALA A 275 -2.03 28.05 32.58
CA ALA A 275 -3.48 28.05 32.62
C ALA A 275 -3.89 27.68 34.06
N GLY A 276 -4.39 28.66 34.80
CA GLY A 276 -4.94 28.47 36.15
C GLY A 276 -6.07 27.42 36.18
N PRO A 277 -6.50 27.02 37.38
CA PRO A 277 -7.38 25.87 37.57
C PRO A 277 -8.75 26.05 36.89
N TYR A 278 -9.16 25.01 36.17
CA TYR A 278 -10.39 24.89 35.38
C TYR A 278 -11.66 24.94 36.26
N ASP A 279 -12.62 25.83 35.97
CA ASP A 279 -13.80 26.09 36.83
C ASP A 279 -15.10 25.35 36.43
N GLY A 280 -15.10 24.55 35.36
CA GLY A 280 -16.21 23.65 35.04
C GLY A 280 -17.43 24.29 34.37
N THR A 281 -17.32 25.46 33.76
CA THR A 281 -18.41 26.02 32.93
C THR A 281 -18.41 25.47 31.49
N VAL A 282 -19.55 24.92 31.06
CA VAL A 282 -19.80 24.31 29.75
C VAL A 282 -20.03 25.40 28.69
N TYR A 283 -19.28 25.37 27.59
CA TYR A 283 -19.56 26.23 26.43
C TYR A 283 -20.79 25.70 25.66
N ALA A 284 -21.72 26.61 25.35
CA ALA A 284 -22.93 26.33 24.59
C ALA A 284 -22.62 25.89 23.15
N THR A 285 -23.33 24.86 22.68
CA THR A 285 -23.30 24.34 21.31
C THR A 285 -24.32 25.08 20.43
N ASP A 286 -23.97 26.26 19.95
CA ASP A 286 -24.73 26.92 18.88
C ASP A 286 -23.99 26.69 17.55
N GLY A 287 -24.40 25.69 16.76
CA GLY A 287 -23.87 25.54 15.40
C GLY A 287 -24.10 24.24 14.63
N TYR A 288 -24.58 23.15 15.24
CA TYR A 288 -24.87 21.92 14.49
C TYR A 288 -26.35 21.85 14.13
N GLY A 289 -26.66 22.22 12.88
CA GLY A 289 -27.95 21.95 12.26
C GLY A 289 -28.19 20.44 12.17
N THR A 290 -29.40 20.03 12.55
CA THR A 290 -29.85 18.63 12.70
C THR A 290 -30.38 18.00 11.41
N ASP A 291 -30.12 18.60 10.26
CA ASP A 291 -30.93 18.35 9.08
C ASP A 291 -30.06 17.67 8.01
N GLY A 292 -29.96 16.33 8.04
CA GLY A 292 -29.20 15.62 7.01
C GLY A 292 -29.10 14.10 7.04
N TYR A 293 -29.54 13.42 8.11
CA TYR A 293 -29.56 11.94 8.13
C TYR A 293 -30.87 11.44 7.52
N GLY A 294 -30.99 11.37 6.20
CA GLY A 294 -32.26 10.92 5.61
C GLY A 294 -32.29 10.44 4.17
N THR A 295 -31.24 10.59 3.36
CA THR A 295 -31.29 10.17 1.96
C THR A 295 -30.08 9.33 1.55
N PRO A 296 -30.25 8.04 1.20
CA PRO A 296 -29.21 7.27 0.54
C PRO A 296 -29.01 7.79 -0.90
N TYR A 297 -27.78 8.14 -1.26
CA TYR A 297 -27.42 8.52 -2.63
C TYR A 297 -26.99 7.28 -3.46
N PRO A 298 -27.29 7.25 -4.77
CA PRO A 298 -27.16 6.06 -5.61
C PRO A 298 -25.68 5.83 -5.98
N GLY A 299 -25.17 4.64 -5.71
CA GLY A 299 -23.81 4.20 -6.04
C GLY A 299 -22.99 3.69 -4.85
N TYR A 300 -23.46 3.93 -3.62
CA TYR A 300 -22.97 3.24 -2.43
C TYR A 300 -23.92 2.09 -2.10
N ASP A 301 -23.52 0.87 -2.42
CA ASP A 301 -24.22 -0.31 -1.92
C ASP A 301 -23.75 -0.57 -0.50
N ALA A 302 -24.59 -0.21 0.47
CA ALA A 302 -24.38 -0.49 1.88
C ALA A 302 -24.77 -1.93 2.25
N THR A 303 -25.00 -2.83 1.28
CA THR A 303 -25.16 -4.24 1.62
C THR A 303 -23.85 -4.76 2.22
N PRO A 304 -23.92 -5.43 3.39
CA PRO A 304 -22.84 -6.28 3.83
C PRO A 304 -22.59 -7.29 2.70
N ALA A 305 -21.35 -7.38 2.22
CA ALA A 305 -20.93 -8.44 1.33
C ALA A 305 -21.41 -9.79 1.91
N HIS A 306 -22.35 -10.40 1.19
CA HIS A 306 -22.94 -11.72 1.38
C HIS A 306 -22.64 -12.44 2.70
N GLY A 307 -23.58 -12.32 3.65
CA GLY A 307 -23.88 -13.42 4.55
C GLY A 307 -24.24 -14.67 3.74
N ILE A 308 -23.63 -15.79 4.11
CA ILE A 308 -23.90 -17.12 3.57
C ILE A 308 -25.41 -17.38 3.61
N ARG A 309 -26.01 -17.60 2.43
CA ARG A 309 -27.38 -18.09 2.30
C ARG A 309 -27.38 -19.54 2.78
N LEU A 310 -27.75 -19.76 4.03
CA LEU A 310 -28.06 -21.12 4.50
C LEU A 310 -29.29 -21.61 3.70
N PRO A 311 -29.29 -22.85 3.20
CA PRO A 311 -30.45 -23.38 2.49
C PRO A 311 -31.65 -23.45 3.44
N GLU A 312 -32.73 -22.77 3.06
CA GLU A 312 -34.05 -22.98 3.63
C GLU A 312 -34.52 -24.35 3.18
N ASP A 313 -34.57 -25.30 4.12
CA ASP A 313 -35.61 -26.33 4.30
C ASP A 313 -35.05 -27.48 5.16
N GLU A 314 -35.56 -27.61 6.40
CA GLU A 314 -36.23 -28.83 6.89
C GLU A 314 -36.47 -28.79 8.42
N ASN A 315 -37.75 -28.95 8.75
CA ASN A 315 -38.35 -29.53 9.98
C ASN A 315 -38.60 -28.67 11.23
N ALA A 316 -39.89 -28.31 11.33
CA ALA A 316 -40.81 -28.63 12.44
C ALA A 316 -40.65 -27.92 13.79
#